data_AF-A0A256HN95-F1
#
_entry.id   AF-A0A256HN95-F1
#
_cell.length_a   1.000
_cell.length_b   1.000
_cell.length_c   1.000
_cell.angle_alpha   90.00
_cell.angle_beta   90.00
_cell.angle_gamma   90.00
#
_symmetry.space_group_name_H-M   'P 1'
#
loop_
_entity.id
_entity.type
_entity.pdbx_description
1 polymer ?
#
loop_
_entity_poly.entity_id
_entity_poly.type
_entity_poly.pdbx_seq_one_letter_code
_entity_poly.pdbx_strand_id
1 'polypeptide(L)'
;MSNPALDVVEFVLTTHLYTENRDLDENDLPPRFRQVFWSDDAADDAPGGVERPLKATSETTRTATGVDHPWEAVSDLLFTQRTEFSGEISLTQPAMALEWYRDHADDDRLAENPTVVAALELAEDLDAPVTHEEARDSVRPIQADRVWIDALLEEYFDEDEDGEMLDLVNVQAPEEIETTLADLVLTGDQEGEIQKIVKAIEHREYLASIGLREIGKLLFVGPPGTGKTTVSRALAHELGIPLVEVKMSMITSQYLGETAKNVEKTFEVAKRLSPCILFIDEFDSVAKTRRSDEHAALKRAVNTLLKSIDEVSLVRDEVLLIGATNHPDQLDAAAWRRFDEIVNFPKPDRDMRSDILRVVTREMQIADFDPEEVADRTSGLTGSDLRMVLREAVLGALTEDRMTITQEDVMEAVEDFEERDNLKNMDMIDGEGAEVLGETDSGEQDHTHDDSAGGDATHDHGAHSHSHD
;
A
#
# COMPACT_ATOMS: atom_id res chain seq x y z
N MET A 1 27.43 10.28 0.37
CA MET A 1 27.08 11.71 0.45
C MET A 1 27.19 12.24 -0.97
N SER A 2 26.10 12.75 -1.54
CA SER A 2 26.13 13.28 -2.90
C SER A 2 27.08 14.47 -2.98
N ASN A 3 27.69 14.65 -4.14
CA ASN A 3 28.48 15.84 -4.44
C ASN A 3 27.51 16.93 -4.91
N PRO A 4 27.30 18.03 -4.16
CA PRO A 4 26.33 19.06 -4.54
C PRO A 4 26.55 19.63 -5.94
N ALA A 5 27.80 19.70 -6.40
CA ALA A 5 28.11 20.13 -7.76
C ALA A 5 27.61 19.12 -8.81
N LEU A 6 27.72 17.83 -8.52
CA LEU A 6 27.26 16.76 -9.40
C LEU A 6 25.73 16.80 -9.54
N ASP A 7 25.00 16.95 -8.43
CA ASP A 7 23.52 17.06 -8.43
C ASP A 7 23.04 18.27 -9.25
N VAL A 8 23.69 19.43 -9.07
CA VAL A 8 23.33 20.65 -9.80
C VAL A 8 23.69 20.56 -11.28
N VAL A 9 24.87 20.04 -11.62
CA VAL A 9 25.27 19.88 -13.03
C VAL A 9 24.34 18.92 -13.74
N GLU A 10 23.98 17.79 -13.12
CA GLU A 10 23.02 16.85 -13.68
C GLU A 10 21.70 17.54 -14.04
N PHE A 11 21.10 18.26 -13.09
CA PHE A 11 19.83 18.94 -13.32
C PHE A 11 19.91 19.97 -14.45
N VAL A 12 20.94 20.82 -14.44
CA VAL A 12 21.13 21.87 -15.47
C VAL A 12 21.41 21.24 -16.84
N LEU A 13 22.19 20.16 -16.89
CA LEU A 13 22.49 19.41 -18.10
C LEU A 13 21.24 18.73 -18.67
N THR A 14 20.48 18.01 -17.85
CA THR A 14 19.20 17.41 -18.25
C THR A 14 18.22 18.47 -18.74
N THR A 15 18.09 19.59 -18.04
CA THR A 15 17.24 20.73 -18.45
C THR A 15 17.60 21.21 -19.86
N HIS A 16 18.89 21.40 -20.12
CA HIS A 16 19.39 21.87 -21.41
C HIS A 16 19.18 20.83 -22.51
N LEU A 17 19.61 19.58 -22.30
CA LEU A 17 19.51 18.49 -23.27
C LEU A 17 18.05 18.17 -23.61
N TYR A 18 17.19 18.10 -22.60
CA TYR A 18 15.76 17.89 -22.79
C TYR A 18 15.19 19.01 -23.64
N THR A 19 15.47 20.28 -23.32
CA THR A 19 14.97 21.43 -24.09
C THR A 19 15.36 21.39 -25.57
N GLU A 20 16.60 21.02 -25.87
CA GLU A 20 17.13 20.95 -27.24
C GLU A 20 16.59 19.74 -28.02
N ASN A 21 16.46 18.58 -27.37
CA ASN A 21 15.99 17.37 -28.03
C ASN A 21 14.46 17.23 -27.94
N ARG A 22 13.78 17.48 -29.07
CA ARG A 22 12.31 17.41 -29.18
C ARG A 22 11.75 16.00 -29.32
N ASP A 23 12.62 15.00 -29.53
CA ASP A 23 12.20 13.61 -29.62
C ASP A 23 12.03 12.97 -28.23
N LEU A 24 12.49 13.64 -27.17
CA LEU A 24 12.30 13.21 -25.79
C LEU A 24 10.92 13.61 -25.25
N ASP A 25 10.33 12.75 -24.43
CA ASP A 25 9.06 12.97 -23.73
C ASP A 25 9.24 12.92 -22.20
N GLU A 26 8.17 13.10 -21.44
CA GLU A 26 8.19 13.18 -19.98
C GLU A 26 8.86 11.96 -19.31
N ASN A 27 8.82 10.78 -19.95
CA ASN A 27 9.45 9.58 -19.42
C ASN A 27 10.98 9.62 -19.52
N ASP A 28 11.54 10.47 -20.38
CA ASP A 28 12.99 10.64 -20.52
C ASP A 28 13.60 11.55 -19.43
N LEU A 29 12.75 12.22 -18.64
CA LEU A 29 13.17 12.96 -17.46
C LEU A 29 13.23 12.03 -16.23
N PRO A 30 14.26 12.15 -15.38
CA PRO A 30 14.26 11.51 -14.06
C PRO A 30 13.03 11.90 -13.23
N PRO A 31 12.43 10.99 -12.44
CA PRO A 31 11.25 11.27 -11.64
C PRO A 31 11.41 12.49 -10.72
N ARG A 32 12.57 12.61 -10.07
CA ARG A 32 12.94 13.75 -9.21
C ARG A 32 12.93 15.12 -9.91
N PHE A 33 12.99 15.16 -11.24
CA PHE A 33 13.02 16.40 -12.01
C PHE A 33 11.66 16.74 -12.64
N ARG A 34 10.80 15.75 -12.89
CA ARG A 34 9.48 15.96 -13.53
C ARG A 34 8.59 16.89 -12.74
N GLN A 35 8.48 16.68 -11.43
CA GLN A 35 7.63 17.51 -10.55
C GLN A 35 7.96 19.01 -10.65
N VAL A 36 9.23 19.35 -10.88
CA VAL A 36 9.69 20.74 -10.94
C VAL A 36 9.27 21.44 -12.24
N PHE A 37 9.03 20.67 -13.29
CA PHE A 37 8.70 21.18 -14.62
C PHE A 37 7.26 20.88 -15.06
N TRP A 38 6.49 20.19 -14.22
CA TRP A 38 5.10 19.86 -14.51
C TRP A 38 4.22 21.11 -14.56
N SER A 39 3.32 21.14 -15.54
CA SER A 39 2.31 22.17 -15.71
C SER A 39 0.98 21.51 -16.06
N ASP A 40 -0.09 21.96 -15.42
CA ASP A 40 -1.46 21.49 -15.67
C ASP A 40 -2.04 22.12 -16.97
N ASP A 41 -1.38 23.15 -17.52
CA ASP A 41 -1.77 23.85 -18.75
C ASP A 41 -1.17 23.22 -20.03
N ALA A 42 -0.91 21.91 -20.05
CA ALA A 42 -0.37 21.25 -21.23
C ALA A 42 -1.42 21.05 -22.34
N ALA A 43 -0.98 20.84 -23.59
CA ALA A 43 -1.81 20.83 -24.79
C ALA A 43 -3.02 19.87 -24.72
N ASP A 44 -4.10 20.22 -25.44
CA ASP A 44 -5.35 19.45 -25.53
C ASP A 44 -5.11 17.93 -25.73
N ASP A 45 -5.66 17.10 -24.83
CA ASP A 45 -5.69 15.62 -24.75
C ASP A 45 -4.81 14.94 -23.66
N ALA A 46 -4.10 15.69 -22.80
CA ALA A 46 -3.40 15.14 -21.62
C ALA A 46 -3.74 15.91 -20.32
N PRO A 47 -3.75 15.26 -19.14
CA PRO A 47 -4.09 15.91 -17.87
C PRO A 47 -3.08 17.00 -17.48
N GLY A 48 -1.85 16.91 -17.98
CA GLY A 48 -0.78 17.88 -17.77
C GLY A 48 0.47 17.46 -18.54
N GLY A 49 1.55 18.21 -18.40
CA GLY A 49 2.78 17.93 -19.14
C GLY A 49 3.92 18.86 -18.81
N VAL A 50 5.06 18.62 -19.49
CA VAL A 50 6.28 19.40 -19.25
C VAL A 50 6.42 20.48 -20.33
N GLU A 51 6.20 21.74 -19.96
CA GLU A 51 6.23 22.85 -20.91
C GLU A 51 7.65 23.27 -21.28
N ARG A 52 7.98 23.20 -22.58
CA ARG A 52 9.30 23.60 -23.11
C ARG A 52 9.29 25.08 -23.52
N PRO A 53 10.41 25.83 -23.37
CA PRO A 53 11.73 25.37 -22.93
C PRO A 53 11.85 25.30 -21.40
N LEU A 54 12.60 24.31 -20.91
CA LEU A 54 12.90 24.18 -19.48
C LEU A 54 13.94 25.20 -19.04
N LYS A 55 13.81 25.68 -17.82
CA LYS A 55 14.74 26.66 -17.23
C LYS A 55 15.17 26.21 -15.84
N ALA A 56 16.48 26.06 -15.66
CA ALA A 56 17.09 25.78 -14.37
C ALA A 56 17.30 27.09 -13.60
N THR A 57 16.26 27.61 -12.97
CA THR A 57 16.38 28.74 -12.03
C THR A 57 17.01 28.27 -10.73
N SER A 58 17.50 29.22 -9.92
CA SER A 58 18.03 28.89 -8.59
C SER A 58 16.98 28.20 -7.70
N GLU A 59 15.70 28.50 -7.91
CA GLU A 59 14.58 27.90 -7.18
C GLU A 59 14.29 26.48 -7.69
N THR A 60 14.09 26.30 -9.00
CA THR A 60 13.82 24.97 -9.58
C THR A 60 14.97 24.00 -9.32
N THR A 61 16.21 24.49 -9.42
CA THR A 61 17.40 23.69 -9.12
C THR A 61 17.46 23.29 -7.64
N ARG A 62 17.15 24.20 -6.72
CA ARG A 62 17.12 23.87 -5.28
C ARG A 62 16.06 22.82 -4.99
N THR A 63 14.86 22.97 -5.52
CA THR A 63 13.76 22.01 -5.33
C THR A 63 14.12 20.64 -5.88
N ALA A 64 14.69 20.58 -7.09
CA ALA A 64 15.07 19.32 -7.75
C ALA A 64 16.23 18.58 -7.08
N THR A 65 17.20 19.31 -6.52
CA THR A 65 18.48 18.73 -6.06
C THR A 65 18.62 18.69 -4.54
N GLY A 66 17.80 19.44 -3.80
CA GLY A 66 17.96 19.65 -2.36
C GLY A 66 19.16 20.54 -1.97
N VAL A 67 19.90 21.10 -2.95
CA VAL A 67 21.07 21.93 -2.68
C VAL A 67 20.65 23.36 -2.35
N ASP A 68 20.94 23.82 -1.13
CA ASP A 68 20.55 25.15 -0.64
C ASP A 68 21.06 26.31 -1.51
N HIS A 69 22.30 26.22 -1.99
CA HIS A 69 22.96 27.27 -2.79
C HIS A 69 23.47 26.72 -4.12
N PRO A 70 22.60 26.43 -5.10
CA PRO A 70 22.99 25.72 -6.32
C PRO A 70 24.09 26.42 -7.11
N TRP A 71 24.02 27.74 -7.23
CA TRP A 71 25.03 28.52 -7.96
C TRP A 71 26.41 28.42 -7.32
N GLU A 72 26.52 28.45 -5.99
CA GLU A 72 27.81 28.37 -5.31
C GLU A 72 28.47 27.00 -5.50
N ALA A 73 27.66 25.94 -5.64
CA ALA A 73 28.17 24.60 -5.91
C ALA A 73 28.82 24.46 -7.29
N VAL A 74 28.42 25.30 -8.27
CA VAL A 74 28.88 25.17 -9.67
C VAL A 74 29.58 26.40 -10.23
N SER A 75 29.74 27.47 -9.45
CA SER A 75 30.29 28.75 -9.95
C SER A 75 31.75 28.68 -10.38
N ASP A 76 32.50 27.70 -9.88
CA ASP A 76 33.90 27.49 -10.24
C ASP A 76 34.08 26.67 -11.53
N LEU A 77 33.00 26.09 -12.07
CA LEU A 77 33.02 25.31 -13.30
C LEU A 77 33.02 26.24 -14.51
N LEU A 78 33.95 26.02 -15.44
CA LEU A 78 34.17 26.91 -16.60
C LEU A 78 33.01 26.90 -17.61
N PHE A 79 32.15 25.88 -17.55
CA PHE A 79 31.05 25.66 -18.46
C PHE A 79 29.70 26.14 -17.91
N THR A 80 29.64 26.74 -16.72
CA THR A 80 28.40 27.25 -16.11
C THR A 80 28.37 28.76 -16.10
N GLN A 81 27.17 29.33 -16.16
CA GLN A 81 26.92 30.75 -15.97
C GLN A 81 25.59 30.97 -15.26
N ARG A 82 25.43 32.14 -14.64
CA ARG A 82 24.17 32.56 -14.02
C ARG A 82 23.71 33.91 -14.54
N THR A 83 22.44 33.98 -14.92
CA THR A 83 21.79 35.24 -15.25
C THR A 83 21.41 35.99 -13.98
N GLU A 84 21.90 37.23 -13.80
CA GLU A 84 21.71 38.01 -12.56
C GLU A 84 20.23 38.27 -12.21
N PHE A 85 19.38 38.51 -13.22
CA PHE A 85 17.99 38.90 -13.01
C PHE A 85 17.05 37.72 -12.77
N SER A 86 17.15 36.65 -13.58
CA SER A 86 16.30 35.46 -13.45
C SER A 86 16.84 34.43 -12.46
N GLY A 87 18.11 34.54 -12.07
CA GLY A 87 18.78 33.50 -11.27
C GLY A 87 18.93 32.18 -12.01
N GLU A 88 18.77 32.18 -13.34
CA GLU A 88 18.89 31.02 -14.21
C GLU A 88 20.35 30.59 -14.33
N ILE A 89 20.60 29.31 -14.05
CA ILE A 89 21.87 28.63 -14.25
C ILE A 89 21.81 27.97 -15.62
N SER A 90 22.79 28.23 -16.48
CA SER A 90 22.83 27.68 -17.84
C SER A 90 24.24 27.21 -18.19
N LEU A 91 24.33 26.37 -19.21
CA LEU A 91 25.60 25.85 -19.72
C LEU A 91 26.11 26.72 -20.86
N THR A 92 27.32 27.26 -20.72
CA THR A 92 28.03 27.94 -21.80
C THR A 92 28.67 26.96 -22.77
N GLN A 93 29.03 25.77 -22.27
CA GLN A 93 29.69 24.70 -23.02
C GLN A 93 29.04 23.34 -22.70
N PRO A 94 27.88 23.02 -23.29
CA PRO A 94 27.13 21.79 -22.98
C PRO A 94 27.94 20.51 -23.18
N ALA A 95 28.75 20.42 -24.24
CA ALA A 95 29.60 19.26 -24.49
C ALA A 95 30.63 19.02 -23.37
N MET A 96 31.23 20.10 -22.83
CA MET A 96 32.16 20.01 -21.69
C MET A 96 31.44 19.62 -20.41
N ALA A 97 30.21 20.09 -20.22
CA ALA A 97 29.38 19.70 -19.09
C ALA A 97 29.02 18.20 -19.14
N LEU A 98 28.71 17.68 -20.34
CA LEU A 98 28.42 16.27 -20.56
C LEU A 98 29.66 15.39 -20.29
N GLU A 99 30.82 15.75 -20.83
CA GLU A 99 32.10 15.09 -20.56
C GLU A 99 32.44 15.12 -19.06
N TRP A 100 32.34 16.29 -18.43
CA TRP A 100 32.56 16.45 -17.00
C TRP A 100 31.61 15.56 -16.18
N TYR A 101 30.32 15.52 -16.52
CA TYR A 101 29.36 14.71 -15.80
C TYR A 101 29.67 13.22 -15.95
N ARG A 102 30.01 12.76 -17.16
CA ARG A 102 30.40 11.36 -17.43
C ARG A 102 31.62 10.92 -16.61
N ASP A 103 32.60 11.80 -16.44
CA ASP A 103 33.83 11.53 -15.70
C ASP A 103 33.64 11.50 -14.16
N HIS A 104 32.58 12.13 -13.65
CA HIS A 104 32.35 12.32 -12.21
C HIS A 104 31.17 11.53 -11.66
N ALA A 105 30.21 11.13 -12.50
CA ALA A 105 29.11 10.24 -12.13
C ALA A 105 29.51 8.77 -12.32
N ASP A 106 29.03 7.90 -11.42
CA ASP A 106 29.11 6.46 -11.62
C ASP A 106 28.06 5.99 -12.65
N ASP A 107 28.27 4.78 -13.16
CA ASP A 107 27.44 4.21 -14.22
C ASP A 107 25.99 3.99 -13.75
N ASP A 108 25.78 3.67 -12.46
CA ASP A 108 24.45 3.50 -11.86
C ASP A 108 23.67 4.82 -11.92
N ARG A 109 24.27 5.93 -11.47
CA ARG A 109 23.66 7.27 -11.51
C ARG A 109 23.41 7.75 -12.93
N LEU A 110 24.28 7.40 -13.88
CA LEU A 110 24.08 7.75 -15.30
C LEU A 110 22.88 7.01 -15.89
N ALA A 111 22.70 5.72 -15.56
CA ALA A 111 21.58 4.91 -16.03
C ALA A 111 20.22 5.44 -15.56
N GLU A 112 20.16 6.12 -14.40
CA GLU A 112 18.95 6.75 -13.86
C GLU A 112 18.46 7.99 -14.65
N ASN A 113 19.23 8.46 -15.64
CA ASN A 113 18.93 9.69 -16.38
C ASN A 113 18.88 9.48 -17.91
N PRO A 114 17.72 9.07 -18.45
CA PRO A 114 17.57 8.72 -19.87
C PRO A 114 17.94 9.87 -20.80
N THR A 115 17.62 11.11 -20.43
CA THR A 115 18.00 12.31 -21.20
C THR A 115 19.52 12.43 -21.35
N VAL A 116 20.29 12.19 -20.29
CA VAL A 116 21.76 12.23 -20.35
C VAL A 116 22.30 11.04 -21.13
N VAL A 117 21.75 9.84 -20.94
CA VAL A 117 22.14 8.63 -21.68
C VAL A 117 21.94 8.83 -23.19
N ALA A 118 20.79 9.38 -23.61
CA ALA A 118 20.53 9.70 -25.01
C ALA A 118 21.58 10.67 -25.60
N ALA A 119 22.04 11.64 -24.81
CA ALA A 119 23.09 12.56 -25.24
C ALA A 119 24.47 11.90 -25.31
N LEU A 120 24.78 10.96 -24.39
CA LEU A 120 26.01 10.17 -24.43
C LEU A 120 26.04 9.24 -25.64
N GLU A 121 24.95 8.56 -25.98
CA GLU A 121 24.87 7.70 -27.18
C GLU A 121 25.10 8.47 -28.48
N LEU A 122 24.73 9.75 -28.52
CA LEU A 122 24.95 10.62 -29.67
C LEU A 122 26.37 11.21 -29.72
N ALA A 123 27.13 11.15 -28.64
CA ALA A 123 28.48 11.68 -28.58
C ALA A 123 29.49 10.69 -29.18
N GLU A 124 30.32 11.13 -30.12
CA GLU A 124 31.27 10.24 -30.82
C GLU A 124 32.41 9.71 -29.92
N ASP A 125 32.76 10.43 -28.86
CA ASP A 125 33.93 10.18 -28.02
C ASP A 125 33.59 9.81 -26.56
N LEU A 126 32.32 9.59 -26.24
CA LEU A 126 31.86 9.24 -24.88
C LEU A 126 31.08 7.93 -24.89
N ASP A 127 31.36 7.05 -23.92
CA ASP A 127 30.64 5.79 -23.76
C ASP A 127 29.46 5.95 -22.79
N ALA A 128 28.26 5.58 -23.24
CA ALA A 128 27.09 5.41 -22.38
C ALA A 128 27.15 4.04 -21.65
N PRO A 129 26.78 3.97 -20.36
CA PRO A 129 26.83 2.72 -19.60
C PRO A 129 25.74 1.72 -20.00
N VAL A 130 24.60 2.23 -20.48
CA VAL A 130 23.42 1.50 -20.97
C VAL A 130 22.88 2.22 -22.19
N THR A 131 21.99 1.57 -22.94
CA THR A 131 21.28 2.23 -24.05
C THR A 131 20.23 3.22 -23.55
N HIS A 132 19.82 4.17 -24.38
CA HIS A 132 18.72 5.10 -24.03
C HIS A 132 17.42 4.36 -23.72
N GLU A 133 17.10 3.31 -24.47
CA GLU A 133 15.92 2.47 -24.26
C GLU A 133 15.99 1.75 -22.90
N GLU A 134 17.14 1.14 -22.56
CA GLU A 134 17.33 0.50 -21.24
C GLU A 134 17.25 1.49 -20.08
N ALA A 135 17.84 2.68 -20.23
CA ALA A 135 17.73 3.74 -19.22
C ALA A 135 16.28 4.17 -19.03
N ARG A 136 15.55 4.38 -20.14
CA ARG A 136 14.15 4.77 -20.13
C ARG A 136 13.26 3.71 -19.47
N ASP A 137 13.49 2.44 -19.77
CA ASP A 137 12.74 1.31 -19.18
C ASP A 137 13.05 1.13 -17.68
N SER A 138 14.24 1.52 -17.22
CA SER A 138 14.62 1.47 -15.81
C SER A 138 13.98 2.58 -14.98
N VAL A 139 13.54 3.66 -15.63
CA VAL A 139 12.90 4.80 -14.97
C VAL A 139 11.39 4.57 -14.93
N ARG A 140 10.81 4.80 -13.75
CA ARG A 140 9.36 4.70 -13.56
C ARG A 140 8.62 5.64 -14.53
N PRO A 141 7.53 5.19 -15.19
CA PRO A 141 6.74 6.02 -16.10
C PRO A 141 6.12 7.26 -15.43
N ILE A 142 5.87 8.31 -16.20
CA ILE A 142 5.23 9.55 -15.69
C ILE A 142 3.84 9.31 -15.09
N GLN A 143 3.09 8.34 -15.61
CA GLN A 143 1.74 8.01 -15.14
C GLN A 143 1.72 7.54 -13.68
N ALA A 144 2.88 7.18 -13.14
CA ALA A 144 3.07 6.76 -11.77
C ALA A 144 3.41 7.92 -10.82
N ASP A 145 3.64 9.13 -11.34
CA ASP A 145 4.07 10.27 -10.54
C ASP A 145 2.85 11.01 -9.96
N ARG A 146 3.00 11.59 -8.77
CA ARG A 146 1.91 12.28 -8.07
C ARG A 146 1.31 13.40 -8.91
N VAL A 147 2.14 14.14 -9.63
CA VAL A 147 1.73 15.27 -10.48
C VAL A 147 0.81 14.83 -11.62
N TRP A 148 1.06 13.66 -12.22
CA TRP A 148 0.18 13.11 -13.25
C TRP A 148 -1.16 12.70 -12.63
N ILE A 149 -1.11 12.02 -11.49
CA ILE A 149 -2.30 11.51 -10.80
C ILE A 149 -3.19 12.67 -10.32
N ASP A 150 -2.60 13.71 -9.73
CA ASP A 150 -3.34 14.89 -9.26
C ASP A 150 -3.99 15.64 -10.43
N ALA A 151 -3.28 15.80 -11.55
CA ALA A 151 -3.84 16.40 -12.75
C ALA A 151 -4.99 15.57 -13.35
N LEU A 152 -4.84 14.24 -13.35
CA LEU A 152 -5.90 13.30 -13.77
C LEU A 152 -7.12 13.36 -12.83
N LEU A 153 -6.87 13.57 -11.53
CA LEU A 153 -7.91 13.72 -10.53
C LEU A 153 -8.67 15.04 -10.72
N GLU A 154 -7.98 16.14 -11.02
CA GLU A 154 -8.60 17.42 -11.32
C GLU A 154 -9.45 17.36 -12.60
N GLU A 155 -8.91 16.78 -13.68
CA GLU A 155 -9.63 16.61 -14.95
C GLU A 155 -10.92 15.79 -14.80
N TYR A 156 -10.86 14.68 -14.04
CA TYR A 156 -11.99 13.75 -13.95
C TYR A 156 -12.94 13.99 -12.78
N PHE A 157 -12.57 14.76 -11.76
CA PHE A 157 -13.36 14.91 -10.53
C PHE A 157 -13.59 16.36 -10.10
N ASP A 158 -13.83 17.24 -11.08
CA ASP A 158 -14.22 18.64 -10.89
C ASP A 158 -15.40 18.84 -9.88
N GLU A 159 -15.45 20.04 -9.28
CA GLU A 159 -16.23 20.37 -8.06
C GLU A 159 -17.77 20.22 -8.15
N ASP A 160 -18.34 19.96 -9.33
CA ASP A 160 -19.79 20.08 -9.57
C ASP A 160 -20.62 18.82 -9.19
N GLU A 161 -20.06 17.59 -9.21
CA GLU A 161 -20.76 16.35 -8.80
C GLU A 161 -19.85 15.16 -8.44
N ASP A 162 -18.61 15.14 -8.95
CA ASP A 162 -17.70 13.99 -8.88
C ASP A 162 -16.63 14.12 -7.77
N GLY A 163 -16.40 15.31 -7.22
CA GLY A 163 -15.48 15.50 -6.08
C GLY A 163 -15.84 14.65 -4.84
N GLU A 164 -17.13 14.40 -4.59
CA GLU A 164 -17.59 13.50 -3.52
C GLU A 164 -17.11 12.05 -3.71
N MET A 165 -16.72 11.64 -4.93
CA MET A 165 -16.19 10.29 -5.16
C MET A 165 -14.81 10.12 -4.51
N LEU A 166 -14.00 11.17 -4.47
CA LEU A 166 -12.66 11.13 -3.86
C LEU A 166 -12.72 10.98 -2.34
N ASP A 167 -13.83 11.36 -1.71
CA ASP A 167 -14.05 11.11 -0.29
C ASP A 167 -14.19 9.60 0.04
N LEU A 168 -14.47 8.76 -0.95
CA LEU A 168 -14.65 7.31 -0.81
C LEU A 168 -13.34 6.53 -0.89
N VAL A 169 -12.28 7.12 -1.44
CA VAL A 169 -11.01 6.45 -1.69
C VAL A 169 -9.83 7.23 -1.14
N ASN A 170 -8.72 6.54 -0.92
CA ASN A 170 -7.41 7.12 -0.69
C ASN A 170 -6.51 6.72 -1.87
N VAL A 171 -6.07 7.69 -2.65
CA VAL A 171 -5.18 7.45 -3.80
C VAL A 171 -3.75 7.69 -3.35
N GLN A 172 -2.91 6.67 -3.47
CA GLN A 172 -1.47 6.75 -3.19
C GLN A 172 -0.69 6.61 -4.49
N ALA A 173 0.22 7.54 -4.73
CA ALA A 173 1.18 7.43 -5.83
C ALA A 173 2.28 6.42 -5.46
N PRO A 174 2.81 5.63 -6.42
CA PRO A 174 3.94 4.73 -6.20
C PRO A 174 5.13 5.33 -5.43
N GLU A 175 5.46 6.60 -5.65
CA GLU A 175 6.55 7.29 -4.91
C GLU A 175 6.27 7.54 -3.43
N GLU A 176 5.01 7.58 -3.03
CA GLU A 176 4.62 7.76 -1.63
C GLU A 176 4.75 6.44 -0.85
N ILE A 177 4.99 5.33 -1.55
CA ILE A 177 5.08 4.00 -0.97
C ILE A 177 6.56 3.66 -0.73
N GLU A 178 7.00 3.79 0.52
CA GLU A 178 8.40 3.52 0.90
C GLU A 178 8.75 2.01 0.89
N THR A 179 7.77 1.14 1.10
CA THR A 179 8.01 -0.30 1.22
C THR A 179 8.04 -0.98 -0.14
N THR A 180 9.12 -1.70 -0.43
CA THR A 180 9.27 -2.48 -1.67
C THR A 180 9.00 -3.97 -1.43
N LEU A 181 8.88 -4.77 -2.50
CA LEU A 181 8.75 -6.23 -2.36
C LEU A 181 10.01 -6.85 -1.75
N ALA A 182 11.19 -6.23 -1.93
CA ALA A 182 12.44 -6.69 -1.33
C ALA A 182 12.48 -6.51 0.20
N ASP A 183 11.64 -5.63 0.74
CA ASP A 183 11.50 -5.40 2.19
C ASP A 183 10.48 -6.34 2.84
N LEU A 184 9.95 -7.31 2.08
CA LEU A 184 8.94 -8.25 2.53
C LEU A 184 9.46 -9.68 2.44
N VAL A 185 9.19 -10.44 3.50
CA VAL A 185 9.42 -11.89 3.52
C VAL A 185 8.12 -12.56 3.11
N LEU A 186 8.13 -13.24 1.96
CA LEU A 186 7.00 -13.94 1.39
C LEU A 186 7.30 -15.43 1.28
N THR A 187 6.26 -16.25 1.31
CA THR A 187 6.41 -17.68 0.99
C THR A 187 6.57 -17.86 -0.51
N GLY A 188 7.21 -18.96 -0.95
CA GLY A 188 7.36 -19.23 -2.38
C GLY A 188 6.03 -19.32 -3.14
N ASP A 189 4.95 -19.75 -2.48
CA ASP A 189 3.60 -19.72 -3.05
C ASP A 189 3.12 -18.27 -3.28
N GLN A 190 3.31 -17.39 -2.29
CA GLN A 190 2.94 -15.97 -2.40
C GLN A 190 3.75 -15.26 -3.49
N GLU A 191 5.06 -15.48 -3.53
CA GLU A 191 5.95 -14.95 -4.58
C GLU A 191 5.51 -15.44 -5.96
N GLY A 192 5.18 -16.73 -6.09
CA GLY A 192 4.72 -17.33 -7.34
C GLY A 192 3.42 -16.69 -7.84
N GLU A 193 2.43 -16.48 -6.97
CA GLU A 193 1.18 -15.81 -7.36
C GLU A 193 1.40 -14.34 -7.74
N ILE A 194 2.21 -13.61 -6.98
CA ILE A 194 2.55 -12.21 -7.30
C ILE A 194 3.26 -12.12 -8.64
N GLN A 195 4.26 -12.97 -8.90
CA GLN A 195 4.99 -12.98 -10.18
C GLN A 195 4.08 -13.27 -11.38
N LYS A 196 3.09 -14.17 -11.23
CA LYS A 196 2.10 -14.41 -12.30
C LYS A 196 1.33 -13.13 -12.63
N ILE A 197 0.96 -12.34 -11.62
CA ILE A 197 0.22 -11.10 -11.81
C ILE A 197 1.09 -10.03 -12.45
N VAL A 198 2.35 -9.89 -12.03
CA VAL A 198 3.33 -9.01 -12.70
C VAL A 198 3.43 -9.36 -14.18
N LYS A 199 3.60 -10.65 -14.52
CA LYS A 199 3.62 -11.10 -15.93
C LYS A 199 2.29 -10.92 -16.66
N ALA A 200 1.15 -11.01 -15.97
CA ALA A 200 -0.15 -10.75 -16.57
C ALA A 200 -0.31 -9.27 -16.96
N ILE A 201 0.23 -8.35 -16.15
CA ILE A 201 0.24 -6.92 -16.45
C ILE A 201 1.18 -6.63 -17.63
N GLU A 202 2.41 -7.14 -17.60
CA GLU A 202 3.38 -6.99 -18.70
C GLU A 202 2.85 -7.52 -20.05
N HIS A 203 2.11 -8.64 -20.03
CA HIS A 203 1.61 -9.32 -21.23
C HIS A 203 0.10 -9.17 -21.46
N ARG A 204 -0.51 -8.11 -20.91
CA ARG A 204 -1.95 -7.81 -21.02
C ARG A 204 -2.51 -7.87 -22.45
N GLU A 205 -1.80 -7.34 -23.44
CA GLU A 205 -2.26 -7.31 -24.83
C GLU A 205 -2.33 -8.72 -25.42
N TYR A 206 -1.35 -9.56 -25.07
CA TYR A 206 -1.35 -10.96 -25.44
C TYR A 206 -2.55 -11.69 -24.80
N LEU A 207 -2.81 -11.49 -23.51
CA LEU A 207 -3.98 -12.05 -22.82
C LEU A 207 -5.30 -11.63 -23.51
N ALA A 208 -5.41 -10.36 -23.88
CA ALA A 208 -6.56 -9.84 -24.63
C ALA A 208 -6.72 -10.53 -26.00
N SER A 209 -5.61 -10.75 -26.71
CA SER A 209 -5.59 -11.36 -28.05
C SER A 209 -6.04 -12.83 -28.06
N ILE A 210 -5.76 -13.57 -26.98
CA ILE A 210 -6.19 -14.97 -26.81
C ILE A 210 -7.57 -15.08 -26.14
N GLY A 211 -8.18 -13.95 -25.76
CA GLY A 211 -9.50 -13.88 -25.14
C GLY A 211 -9.51 -14.21 -23.64
N LEU A 212 -8.35 -14.27 -22.98
CA LEU A 212 -8.27 -14.50 -21.55
C LEU A 212 -8.45 -13.18 -20.80
N ARG A 213 -9.66 -12.93 -20.28
CA ARG A 213 -10.07 -11.63 -19.70
C ARG A 213 -10.48 -11.70 -18.23
N GLU A 214 -10.68 -12.91 -17.71
CA GLU A 214 -11.02 -13.20 -16.32
C GLU A 214 -9.72 -13.41 -15.52
N ILE A 215 -8.96 -12.32 -15.37
CA ILE A 215 -7.71 -12.25 -14.61
C ILE A 215 -7.69 -10.90 -13.87
N GLY A 216 -7.02 -10.87 -12.72
CA GLY A 216 -6.69 -9.66 -11.99
C GLY A 216 -7.59 -9.40 -10.79
N LYS A 217 -8.21 -10.44 -10.23
CA LYS A 217 -8.98 -10.36 -8.98
C LYS A 217 -8.35 -11.28 -7.95
N LEU A 218 -7.63 -10.69 -7.00
CA LEU A 218 -6.93 -11.40 -5.93
C LEU A 218 -7.69 -11.25 -4.61
N LEU A 219 -7.80 -12.35 -3.85
CA LEU A 219 -8.25 -12.33 -2.47
C LEU A 219 -7.12 -12.70 -1.52
N PHE A 220 -6.67 -11.75 -0.72
CA PHE A 220 -5.70 -11.95 0.34
C PHE A 220 -6.41 -12.38 1.61
N VAL A 221 -6.09 -13.57 2.12
CA VAL A 221 -6.75 -14.14 3.31
C VAL A 221 -5.72 -14.50 4.36
N GLY A 222 -5.99 -14.13 5.62
CA GLY A 222 -5.13 -14.55 6.72
C GLY A 222 -5.28 -13.66 7.95
N PRO A 223 -4.69 -14.02 9.10
CA PRO A 223 -4.79 -13.25 10.34
C PRO A 223 -4.36 -11.77 10.17
N PRO A 224 -4.81 -10.86 11.04
CA PRO A 224 -4.29 -9.49 11.04
C PRO A 224 -2.77 -9.50 11.31
N GLY A 225 -2.07 -8.51 10.77
CA GLY A 225 -0.63 -8.32 11.00
C GLY A 225 0.32 -9.21 10.17
N THR A 226 -0.21 -9.99 9.21
CA THR A 226 0.59 -10.85 8.31
C THR A 226 1.05 -10.17 7.02
N GLY A 227 0.83 -8.86 6.87
CA GLY A 227 1.39 -8.07 5.77
C GLY A 227 0.52 -7.92 4.52
N LYS A 228 -0.76 -8.32 4.53
CA LYS A 228 -1.68 -8.19 3.37
C LYS A 228 -1.69 -6.79 2.75
N THR A 229 -1.98 -5.76 3.55
CA THR A 229 -2.00 -4.36 3.12
C THR A 229 -0.62 -3.87 2.66
N THR A 230 0.45 -4.33 3.33
CA THR A 230 1.83 -3.97 2.99
C THR A 230 2.25 -4.56 1.64
N VAL A 231 1.87 -5.80 1.35
CA VAL A 231 2.13 -6.44 0.05
C VAL A 231 1.41 -5.71 -1.08
N SER A 232 0.14 -5.31 -0.90
CA SER A 232 -0.58 -4.54 -1.91
C SER A 232 0.12 -3.22 -2.25
N ARG A 233 0.62 -2.51 -1.22
CA ARG A 233 1.40 -1.28 -1.39
C ARG A 233 2.72 -1.55 -2.11
N ALA A 234 3.50 -2.52 -1.65
CA ALA A 234 4.76 -2.89 -2.28
C ALA A 234 4.60 -3.32 -3.74
N LEU A 235 3.48 -4.00 -4.06
CA LEU A 235 3.15 -4.36 -5.44
C LEU A 235 2.83 -3.14 -6.31
N ALA A 236 2.12 -2.13 -5.78
CA ALA A 236 1.87 -0.87 -6.47
C ALA A 236 3.18 -0.12 -6.78
N HIS A 237 4.11 -0.10 -5.82
CA HIS A 237 5.44 0.47 -6.01
C HIS A 237 6.22 -0.27 -7.12
N GLU A 238 6.29 -1.61 -7.05
CA GLU A 238 7.00 -2.43 -8.03
C GLU A 238 6.44 -2.28 -9.45
N LEU A 239 5.12 -2.23 -9.58
CA LEU A 239 4.44 -2.10 -10.87
C LEU A 239 4.44 -0.66 -11.40
N GLY A 240 4.80 0.32 -10.57
CA GLY A 240 4.72 1.73 -10.93
C GLY A 240 3.30 2.18 -11.28
N ILE A 241 2.29 1.71 -10.55
CA ILE A 241 0.89 2.12 -10.76
C ILE A 241 0.21 2.58 -9.46
N PRO A 242 -0.70 3.57 -9.51
CA PRO A 242 -1.41 4.06 -8.33
C PRO A 242 -2.12 2.98 -7.52
N LEU A 243 -2.12 3.15 -6.20
CA LEU A 243 -2.94 2.35 -5.29
C LEU A 243 -4.18 3.16 -4.89
N VAL A 244 -5.35 2.68 -5.30
CA VAL A 244 -6.66 3.22 -4.91
C VAL A 244 -7.21 2.37 -3.76
N GLU A 245 -7.02 2.84 -2.52
CA GLU A 245 -7.48 2.17 -1.31
C GLU A 245 -8.89 2.65 -0.94
N VAL A 246 -9.82 1.71 -0.77
CA VAL A 246 -11.22 2.03 -0.46
C VAL A 246 -11.37 2.38 1.03
N LYS A 247 -11.95 3.54 1.33
CA LYS A 247 -12.20 3.98 2.72
C LYS A 247 -13.42 3.29 3.30
N MET A 248 -13.34 2.85 4.56
CA MET A 248 -14.45 2.20 5.26
C MET A 248 -15.71 3.08 5.44
N SER A 249 -15.57 4.41 5.35
CA SER A 249 -16.68 5.38 5.34
C SER A 249 -17.69 5.11 4.21
N MET A 250 -17.24 4.50 3.11
CA MET A 250 -18.06 3.97 2.02
C MET A 250 -19.23 3.11 2.52
N ILE A 251 -18.99 2.29 3.56
CA ILE A 251 -19.88 1.21 4.01
C ILE A 251 -20.75 1.65 5.19
N THR A 252 -20.26 2.57 6.03
CA THR A 252 -20.88 2.90 7.33
C THR A 252 -21.83 4.10 7.30
N SER A 253 -22.12 4.69 6.13
CA SER A 253 -23.00 5.87 6.08
C SER A 253 -24.40 5.54 6.62
N GLN A 254 -24.95 6.44 7.46
CA GLN A 254 -26.28 6.29 8.07
C GLN A 254 -27.42 6.28 7.03
N TYR A 255 -27.11 6.54 5.76
CA TYR A 255 -28.01 6.56 4.63
C TYR A 255 -27.81 5.31 3.79
N LEU A 256 -28.46 4.22 4.20
CA LEU A 256 -28.44 2.88 3.61
C LEU A 256 -28.75 2.78 2.09
N GLY A 257 -29.18 3.87 1.44
CA GLY A 257 -29.35 3.97 -0.02
C GLY A 257 -28.11 4.47 -0.78
N GLU A 258 -27.25 5.24 -0.11
CA GLU A 258 -26.04 5.82 -0.68
C GLU A 258 -24.90 4.80 -0.77
N THR A 259 -24.87 3.81 0.13
CA THR A 259 -23.82 2.78 0.19
C THR A 259 -23.64 2.04 -1.14
N ALA A 260 -24.73 1.68 -1.84
CA ALA A 260 -24.64 0.98 -3.13
C ALA A 260 -24.12 1.91 -4.25
N LYS A 261 -24.53 3.18 -4.25
CA LYS A 261 -24.03 4.19 -5.20
C LYS A 261 -22.54 4.46 -4.95
N ASN A 262 -22.12 4.51 -3.69
CA ASN A 262 -20.72 4.71 -3.30
C ASN A 262 -19.83 3.55 -3.77
N VAL A 263 -20.34 2.31 -3.73
CA VAL A 263 -19.65 1.15 -4.31
C VAL A 263 -19.43 1.36 -5.81
N GLU A 264 -20.47 1.72 -6.57
CA GLU A 264 -20.34 1.97 -8.01
C GLU A 264 -19.35 3.10 -8.31
N LYS A 265 -19.48 4.23 -7.59
CA LYS A 265 -18.55 5.38 -7.67
C LYS A 265 -17.10 4.98 -7.42
N THR A 266 -16.84 4.14 -6.42
CA THR A 266 -15.47 3.70 -6.07
C THR A 266 -14.82 2.93 -7.22
N PHE A 267 -15.56 2.02 -7.86
CA PHE A 267 -15.05 1.28 -9.02
C PHE A 267 -14.91 2.18 -10.25
N GLU A 268 -15.81 3.15 -10.42
CA GLU A 268 -15.69 4.17 -11.47
C GLU A 268 -14.42 5.00 -11.30
N VAL A 269 -14.09 5.42 -10.07
CA VAL A 269 -12.83 6.12 -9.78
C VAL A 269 -11.63 5.28 -10.21
N ALA A 270 -11.59 4.00 -9.83
CA ALA A 270 -10.49 3.12 -10.22
C ALA A 270 -10.36 2.96 -11.74
N LYS A 271 -11.49 2.90 -12.47
CA LYS A 271 -11.48 2.82 -13.95
C LYS A 271 -11.03 4.12 -14.60
N ARG A 272 -11.34 5.29 -14.03
CA ARG A 272 -10.87 6.59 -14.54
C ARG A 272 -9.38 6.80 -14.24
N LEU A 273 -8.89 6.28 -13.12
CA LEU A 273 -7.47 6.30 -12.73
C LEU A 273 -6.64 5.13 -13.29
N SER A 274 -7.18 4.37 -14.23
CA SER A 274 -6.49 3.22 -14.81
C SER A 274 -5.22 3.67 -15.58
N PRO A 275 -4.11 2.90 -15.55
CA PRO A 275 -3.94 1.63 -14.85
C PRO A 275 -3.71 1.80 -13.34
N CYS A 276 -4.35 0.98 -12.49
CA CYS A 276 -4.19 1.08 -11.03
C CYS A 276 -4.44 -0.25 -10.29
N ILE A 277 -4.08 -0.29 -9.01
CA ILE A 277 -4.53 -1.31 -8.06
C ILE A 277 -5.72 -0.77 -7.27
N LEU A 278 -6.87 -1.42 -7.35
CA LEU A 278 -8.00 -1.17 -6.46
C LEU A 278 -7.91 -2.10 -5.24
N PHE A 279 -7.63 -1.54 -4.07
CA PHE A 279 -7.46 -2.30 -2.83
C PHE A 279 -8.63 -2.11 -1.87
N ILE A 280 -9.27 -3.21 -1.48
CA ILE A 280 -10.38 -3.23 -0.52
C ILE A 280 -9.91 -3.98 0.74
N ASP A 281 -9.54 -3.24 1.77
CA ASP A 281 -9.22 -3.83 3.08
C ASP A 281 -10.49 -4.19 3.86
N GLU A 282 -10.34 -5.08 4.85
CA GLU A 282 -11.43 -5.58 5.69
C GLU A 282 -12.66 -6.03 4.88
N PHE A 283 -12.43 -6.73 3.77
CA PHE A 283 -13.46 -7.15 2.82
C PHE A 283 -14.59 -7.94 3.49
N ASP A 284 -14.29 -8.66 4.59
CA ASP A 284 -15.29 -9.33 5.40
C ASP A 284 -16.28 -8.38 6.08
N SER A 285 -15.89 -7.16 6.43
CA SER A 285 -16.80 -6.16 7.03
C SER A 285 -18.01 -5.87 6.13
N VAL A 286 -17.80 -5.88 4.82
CA VAL A 286 -18.83 -5.69 3.80
C VAL A 286 -19.51 -7.01 3.48
N ALA A 287 -18.74 -8.08 3.28
CA ALA A 287 -19.22 -9.35 2.76
C ALA A 287 -19.67 -10.39 3.83
N LYS A 288 -20.03 -9.96 5.05
CA LYS A 288 -20.45 -10.89 6.13
C LYS A 288 -21.67 -11.72 5.74
N THR A 289 -21.58 -13.02 5.98
CA THR A 289 -22.72 -13.95 5.95
C THR A 289 -23.70 -13.64 7.10
N ARG A 290 -24.73 -12.83 6.87
CA ARG A 290 -25.74 -12.52 7.91
C ARG A 290 -27.11 -13.12 7.61
N ARG A 291 -27.65 -13.87 8.59
CA ARG A 291 -28.92 -14.62 8.53
C ARG A 291 -30.16 -13.80 8.90
N SER A 292 -30.04 -12.54 9.33
CA SER A 292 -31.21 -11.71 9.69
C SER A 292 -31.73 -10.86 8.53
N ASP A 293 -33.04 -10.59 8.54
CA ASP A 293 -33.75 -9.76 7.55
C ASP A 293 -33.63 -8.25 7.80
N GLU A 294 -32.96 -7.83 8.88
CA GLU A 294 -32.99 -6.44 9.35
C GLU A 294 -32.18 -5.46 8.49
N HIS A 295 -31.37 -5.90 7.53
CA HIS A 295 -30.49 -5.01 6.76
C HIS A 295 -30.56 -5.27 5.25
N ALA A 296 -31.76 -5.19 4.68
CA ALA A 296 -32.00 -5.33 3.23
C ALA A 296 -31.15 -4.38 2.36
N ALA A 297 -30.78 -3.21 2.88
CA ALA A 297 -29.92 -2.28 2.14
C ALA A 297 -28.45 -2.68 2.14
N LEU A 298 -27.94 -3.24 3.24
CA LEU A 298 -26.59 -3.80 3.27
C LEU A 298 -26.49 -4.99 2.30
N LYS A 299 -27.50 -5.88 2.29
CA LYS A 299 -27.58 -6.96 1.28
C LYS A 299 -27.55 -6.42 -0.16
N ARG A 300 -28.21 -5.28 -0.42
CA ARG A 300 -28.13 -4.60 -1.72
C ARG A 300 -26.72 -4.09 -2.02
N ALA A 301 -26.08 -3.40 -1.08
CA ALA A 301 -24.71 -2.92 -1.24
C ALA A 301 -23.70 -4.06 -1.50
N VAL A 302 -23.83 -5.18 -0.79
CA VAL A 302 -23.01 -6.39 -1.03
C VAL A 302 -23.23 -6.95 -2.42
N ASN A 303 -24.49 -7.08 -2.86
CA ASN A 303 -24.78 -7.55 -4.22
C ASN A 303 -24.24 -6.59 -5.28
N THR A 304 -24.33 -5.27 -5.06
CA THR A 304 -23.72 -4.26 -5.93
C THR A 304 -22.19 -4.42 -5.95
N LEU A 305 -21.55 -4.60 -4.80
CA LEU A 305 -20.11 -4.83 -4.72
C LEU A 305 -19.68 -6.07 -5.51
N LEU A 306 -20.34 -7.20 -5.31
CA LEU A 306 -20.04 -8.42 -6.05
C LEU A 306 -20.25 -8.24 -7.56
N LYS A 307 -21.27 -7.46 -7.97
CA LYS A 307 -21.50 -7.11 -9.37
C LYS A 307 -20.39 -6.21 -9.92
N SER A 308 -19.95 -5.21 -9.18
CA SER A 308 -18.84 -4.33 -9.58
C SER A 308 -17.52 -5.10 -9.70
N ILE A 309 -17.28 -6.09 -8.83
CA ILE A 309 -16.15 -7.01 -8.95
C ILE A 309 -16.24 -7.83 -10.26
N ASP A 310 -17.42 -8.28 -10.66
CA ASP A 310 -17.60 -8.99 -11.94
C ASP A 310 -17.33 -8.07 -13.16
N GLU A 311 -17.66 -6.78 -13.04
CA GLU A 311 -17.54 -5.78 -14.10
C GLU A 311 -16.12 -5.17 -14.26
N VAL A 312 -15.22 -5.36 -13.29
CA VAL A 312 -13.82 -4.93 -13.38
C VAL A 312 -12.92 -6.05 -13.93
N SER A 313 -11.90 -5.69 -14.70
CA SER A 313 -10.96 -6.64 -15.30
C SER A 313 -9.61 -5.97 -15.54
N LEU A 314 -8.52 -6.65 -15.17
CA LEU A 314 -7.17 -6.17 -15.46
C LEU A 314 -6.92 -6.01 -16.96
N VAL A 315 -7.49 -6.88 -17.79
CA VAL A 315 -7.23 -6.89 -19.23
C VAL A 315 -8.06 -5.85 -19.99
N ARG A 316 -9.27 -5.52 -19.50
CA ARG A 316 -10.18 -4.57 -20.18
C ARG A 316 -10.13 -3.17 -19.59
N ASP A 317 -10.06 -3.08 -18.27
CA ASP A 317 -10.16 -1.83 -17.52
C ASP A 317 -8.79 -1.43 -16.94
N GLU A 318 -7.75 -2.26 -17.08
CA GLU A 318 -6.41 -2.01 -16.54
C GLU A 318 -6.38 -1.86 -15.00
N VAL A 319 -7.38 -2.43 -14.33
CA VAL A 319 -7.50 -2.40 -12.88
C VAL A 319 -7.20 -3.78 -12.29
N LEU A 320 -6.18 -3.86 -11.46
CA LEU A 320 -5.93 -5.02 -10.59
C LEU A 320 -6.76 -4.87 -9.30
N LEU A 321 -7.73 -5.75 -9.09
CA LEU A 321 -8.52 -5.75 -7.86
C LEU A 321 -7.86 -6.66 -6.81
N ILE A 322 -7.63 -6.13 -5.61
CA ILE A 322 -7.17 -6.89 -4.46
C ILE A 322 -8.13 -6.68 -3.29
N GLY A 323 -8.80 -7.74 -2.85
CA GLY A 323 -9.55 -7.74 -1.58
C GLY A 323 -8.70 -8.36 -0.47
N ALA A 324 -8.70 -7.80 0.73
CA ALA A 324 -8.05 -8.39 1.90
C ALA A 324 -9.06 -8.69 3.01
N THR A 325 -8.96 -9.85 3.65
CA THR A 325 -9.79 -10.21 4.80
C THR A 325 -8.98 -10.84 5.94
N ASN A 326 -9.38 -10.51 7.17
CA ASN A 326 -8.87 -11.13 8.39
C ASN A 326 -9.71 -12.33 8.85
N HIS A 327 -10.94 -12.44 8.33
CA HIS A 327 -11.94 -13.43 8.74
C HIS A 327 -12.52 -14.17 7.53
N PRO A 328 -11.73 -15.04 6.88
CA PRO A 328 -12.19 -15.79 5.70
C PRO A 328 -13.41 -16.65 5.98
N ASP A 329 -13.60 -17.10 7.23
CA ASP A 329 -14.77 -17.86 7.69
C ASP A 329 -16.08 -17.07 7.67
N GLN A 330 -16.03 -15.73 7.69
CA GLN A 330 -17.20 -14.86 7.66
C GLN A 330 -17.70 -14.56 6.24
N LEU A 331 -16.86 -14.81 5.23
CA LEU A 331 -17.16 -14.54 3.82
C LEU A 331 -18.16 -15.54 3.25
N ASP A 332 -19.22 -15.04 2.61
CA ASP A 332 -20.17 -15.90 1.91
C ASP A 332 -19.54 -16.55 0.66
N ALA A 333 -20.01 -17.75 0.30
CA ALA A 333 -19.53 -18.50 -0.85
C ALA A 333 -19.74 -17.75 -2.18
N ALA A 334 -20.62 -16.75 -2.24
CA ALA A 334 -20.71 -15.86 -3.39
C ALA A 334 -19.39 -15.11 -3.60
N ALA A 335 -18.87 -14.43 -2.57
CA ALA A 335 -17.64 -13.65 -2.64
C ALA A 335 -16.43 -14.47 -3.11
N TRP A 336 -16.24 -15.66 -2.53
CA TRP A 336 -15.15 -16.58 -2.89
C TRP A 336 -15.07 -16.90 -4.38
N ARG A 337 -16.20 -16.93 -5.10
CA ARG A 337 -16.25 -17.28 -6.52
C ARG A 337 -15.95 -16.13 -7.48
N ARG A 338 -15.81 -14.90 -6.96
CA ARG A 338 -15.60 -13.69 -7.78
C ARG A 338 -14.13 -13.28 -7.87
N PHE A 339 -13.29 -13.86 -7.04
CA PHE A 339 -11.84 -13.72 -7.12
C PHE A 339 -11.27 -14.88 -7.91
N ASP A 340 -10.34 -14.56 -8.81
CA ASP A 340 -9.71 -15.52 -9.71
C ASP A 340 -8.68 -16.35 -8.93
N GLU A 341 -7.97 -15.71 -8.00
CA GLU A 341 -6.90 -16.31 -7.21
C GLU A 341 -7.00 -15.93 -5.73
N ILE A 342 -6.53 -16.85 -4.88
CA ILE A 342 -6.58 -16.71 -3.42
C ILE A 342 -5.19 -16.88 -2.85
N VAL A 343 -4.68 -15.80 -2.25
CA VAL A 343 -3.35 -15.78 -1.66
C VAL A 343 -3.48 -15.87 -0.15
N ASN A 344 -2.96 -16.97 0.41
CA ASN A 344 -3.00 -17.22 1.85
C ASN A 344 -1.80 -16.54 2.55
N PHE A 345 -2.09 -15.81 3.63
CA PHE A 345 -1.13 -15.15 4.51
C PHE A 345 -1.20 -15.76 5.92
N PRO A 346 -0.64 -16.96 6.12
CA PRO A 346 -0.64 -17.61 7.44
C PRO A 346 0.24 -16.85 8.44
N LYS A 347 0.15 -17.22 9.72
CA LYS A 347 1.15 -16.79 10.70
C LYS A 347 2.55 -17.31 10.26
N PRO A 348 3.61 -16.50 10.40
CA PRO A 348 4.94 -16.90 9.97
C PRO A 348 5.45 -18.07 10.81
N ASP A 349 6.13 -19.01 10.15
CA ASP A 349 6.87 -20.07 10.84
C ASP A 349 8.16 -19.52 11.46
N ARG A 350 8.95 -20.40 12.08
CA ARG A 350 10.17 -20.02 12.78
C ARG A 350 11.19 -19.34 11.84
N ASP A 351 11.43 -19.94 10.68
CA ASP A 351 12.44 -19.44 9.76
C ASP A 351 11.98 -18.10 9.13
N MET A 352 10.70 -18.01 8.76
CA MET A 352 10.10 -16.77 8.28
C MET A 352 10.15 -15.64 9.33
N ARG A 353 9.96 -15.93 10.62
CA ARG A 353 10.13 -14.93 11.69
C ARG A 353 11.58 -14.45 11.81
N SER A 354 12.55 -15.34 11.70
CA SER A 354 13.98 -14.97 11.67
C SER A 354 14.28 -14.04 10.49
N ASP A 355 13.76 -14.36 9.31
CA ASP A 355 13.94 -13.51 8.13
C ASP A 355 13.25 -12.15 8.29
N ILE A 356 12.02 -12.11 8.84
CA ILE A 356 11.32 -10.86 9.15
C ILE A 356 12.14 -10.01 10.13
N LEU A 357 12.70 -10.62 11.17
CA LEU A 357 13.56 -9.92 12.13
C LEU A 357 14.77 -9.31 11.43
N ARG A 358 15.47 -10.06 10.59
CA ARG A 358 16.63 -9.56 9.83
C ARG A 358 16.31 -8.34 8.97
N VAL A 359 15.16 -8.37 8.29
CA VAL A 359 14.71 -7.27 7.45
C VAL A 359 14.36 -6.05 8.30
N VAL A 360 13.53 -6.23 9.34
CA VAL A 360 13.05 -5.12 10.19
C VAL A 360 14.16 -4.50 11.04
N THR A 361 15.17 -5.27 11.44
CA THR A 361 16.28 -4.78 12.26
C THR A 361 17.47 -4.26 11.44
N ARG A 362 17.38 -4.24 10.10
CA ARG A 362 18.51 -3.87 9.21
C ARG A 362 19.11 -2.50 9.52
N GLU A 363 18.28 -1.55 9.95
CA GLU A 363 18.70 -0.18 10.29
C GLU A 363 18.94 0.02 11.79
N MET A 364 18.66 -0.99 12.62
CA MET A 364 18.76 -0.91 14.07
C MET A 364 20.16 -1.31 14.55
N GLN A 365 20.68 -0.59 15.55
CA GLN A 365 21.91 -0.98 16.23
C GLN A 365 21.58 -1.92 17.40
N ILE A 366 21.68 -3.23 17.14
CA ILE A 366 21.45 -4.27 18.13
C ILE A 366 22.77 -5.01 18.40
N ALA A 367 23.27 -4.92 19.64
CA ALA A 367 24.45 -5.65 20.07
C ALA A 367 24.12 -7.12 20.33
N ASP A 368 25.01 -8.00 19.88
CA ASP A 368 24.94 -9.46 20.08
C ASP A 368 23.58 -10.07 19.66
N PHE A 369 23.06 -9.62 18.51
CA PHE A 369 21.74 -10.03 18.01
C PHE A 369 21.79 -11.32 17.18
N ASP A 370 21.05 -12.32 17.63
CA ASP A 370 20.75 -13.56 16.93
C ASP A 370 19.23 -13.64 16.62
N PRO A 371 18.82 -13.35 15.38
CA PRO A 371 17.40 -13.36 15.01
C PRO A 371 16.80 -14.77 15.07
N GLU A 372 17.60 -15.83 14.94
CA GLU A 372 17.13 -17.20 15.08
C GLU A 372 16.75 -17.55 16.52
N GLU A 373 17.52 -17.09 17.51
CA GLU A 373 17.20 -17.29 18.93
C GLU A 373 15.93 -16.53 19.34
N VAL A 374 15.76 -15.30 18.85
CA VAL A 374 14.54 -14.52 19.06
C VAL A 374 13.35 -15.16 18.34
N ALA A 375 13.54 -15.71 17.14
CA ALA A 375 12.51 -16.43 16.41
C ALA A 375 12.01 -17.68 17.17
N ASP A 376 12.90 -18.37 17.89
CA ASP A 376 12.55 -19.52 18.73
C ASP A 376 11.66 -19.16 19.93
N ARG A 377 11.66 -17.88 20.33
CA ARG A 377 10.90 -17.34 21.47
C ARG A 377 9.67 -16.55 21.07
N THR A 378 9.43 -16.36 19.77
CA THR A 378 8.31 -15.55 19.25
C THR A 378 7.26 -16.42 18.53
N SER A 379 7.05 -17.64 19.00
CA SER A 379 6.12 -18.58 18.37
C SER A 379 4.70 -18.03 18.30
N GLY A 380 4.14 -17.93 17.08
CA GLY A 380 2.76 -17.49 16.87
C GLY A 380 2.57 -15.97 16.76
N LEU A 381 3.66 -15.19 16.89
CA LEU A 381 3.67 -13.76 16.60
C LEU A 381 3.66 -13.51 15.08
N THR A 382 2.97 -12.45 14.68
CA THR A 382 2.92 -11.95 13.29
C THR A 382 4.01 -10.91 13.02
N GLY A 383 4.18 -10.50 11.77
CA GLY A 383 5.16 -9.45 11.43
C GLY A 383 4.87 -8.12 12.14
N SER A 384 3.59 -7.77 12.32
CA SER A 384 3.19 -6.61 13.11
C SER A 384 3.53 -6.76 14.59
N ASP A 385 3.35 -7.95 15.17
CA ASP A 385 3.69 -8.22 16.58
C ASP A 385 5.20 -8.11 16.81
N LEU A 386 6.02 -8.66 15.91
CA LEU A 386 7.48 -8.54 15.96
C LEU A 386 7.93 -7.07 15.90
N ARG A 387 7.30 -6.25 15.06
CA ARG A 387 7.57 -4.79 15.02
C ARG A 387 7.17 -4.10 16.32
N MET A 388 6.10 -4.53 16.98
CA MET A 388 5.69 -4.01 18.29
C MET A 388 6.70 -4.38 19.39
N VAL A 389 7.17 -5.62 19.42
CA VAL A 389 8.23 -6.09 20.34
C VAL A 389 9.49 -5.25 20.17
N LEU A 390 9.99 -5.10 18.94
CA LEU A 390 11.18 -4.30 18.66
C LEU A 390 11.01 -2.83 19.05
N ARG A 391 9.83 -2.26 18.81
CA ARG A 391 9.50 -0.89 19.24
C ARG A 391 9.60 -0.75 20.76
N GLU A 392 9.04 -1.70 21.51
CA GLU A 392 9.09 -1.67 22.98
C GLU A 392 10.53 -1.78 23.47
N ALA A 393 11.34 -2.68 22.91
CA ALA A 393 12.75 -2.83 23.25
C ALA A 393 13.54 -1.52 23.02
N VAL A 394 13.31 -0.86 21.88
CA VAL A 394 13.95 0.44 21.57
C VAL A 394 13.51 1.52 22.54
N LEU A 395 12.20 1.65 22.81
CA LEU A 395 11.69 2.64 23.73
C LEU A 395 12.19 2.40 25.17
N GLY A 396 12.27 1.13 25.60
CA GLY A 396 12.83 0.73 26.89
C GLY A 396 14.27 1.20 27.04
N ALA A 397 15.14 0.89 26.09
CA ALA A 397 16.53 1.34 26.11
C ALA A 397 16.68 2.87 26.10
N LEU A 398 15.81 3.58 25.39
CA LEU A 398 15.79 5.04 25.40
C LEU A 398 15.43 5.64 26.76
N THR A 399 14.64 4.94 27.60
CA THR A 399 14.38 5.39 28.98
C THR A 399 15.64 5.37 29.86
N GLU A 400 16.65 4.62 29.46
CA GLU A 400 17.97 4.54 30.10
C GLU A 400 19.04 5.38 29.38
N ASP A 401 18.63 6.28 28.48
CA ASP A 401 19.50 7.09 27.62
C ASP A 401 20.45 6.26 26.72
N ARG A 402 20.05 5.02 26.36
CA ARG A 402 20.80 4.15 25.43
C ARG A 402 20.23 4.24 24.01
N MET A 403 21.13 4.39 23.03
CA MET A 403 20.81 4.37 21.58
C MET A 403 21.18 3.04 20.90
N THR A 404 21.70 2.09 21.67
CA THR A 404 22.01 0.73 21.22
C THR A 404 21.24 -0.23 22.10
N ILE A 405 20.44 -1.09 21.48
CA ILE A 405 19.73 -2.17 22.17
C ILE A 405 20.58 -3.44 22.15
N THR A 406 20.27 -4.35 23.05
CA THR A 406 20.88 -5.68 23.15
C THR A 406 19.84 -6.75 22.84
N GLN A 407 20.26 -7.98 22.57
CA GLN A 407 19.33 -9.09 22.48
C GLN A 407 18.51 -9.27 23.77
N GLU A 408 19.08 -8.98 24.95
CA GLU A 408 18.38 -9.06 26.23
C GLU A 408 17.19 -8.08 26.28
N ASP A 409 17.36 -6.84 25.81
CA ASP A 409 16.26 -5.87 25.71
C ASP A 409 15.13 -6.37 24.80
N VAL A 410 15.47 -7.05 23.69
CA VAL A 410 14.47 -7.65 22.78
C VAL A 410 13.74 -8.80 23.45
N MET A 411 14.46 -9.65 24.18
CA MET A 411 13.90 -10.81 24.86
C MET A 411 12.98 -10.40 26.01
N GLU A 412 13.34 -9.38 26.79
CA GLU A 412 12.47 -8.79 27.82
C GLU A 412 11.18 -8.24 27.19
N ALA A 413 11.30 -7.54 26.06
CA ALA A 413 10.12 -7.04 25.34
C ALA A 413 9.22 -8.16 24.77
N VAL A 414 9.78 -9.33 24.43
CA VAL A 414 8.99 -10.52 24.05
C VAL A 414 8.19 -11.03 25.24
N GLU A 415 8.83 -11.17 26.41
CA GLU A 415 8.17 -11.63 27.64
C GLU A 415 7.02 -10.68 28.04
N ASP A 416 7.28 -9.37 28.05
CA ASP A 416 6.27 -8.35 28.31
C ASP A 416 5.09 -8.40 27.33
N PHE A 417 5.39 -8.67 26.05
CA PHE A 417 4.35 -8.81 25.04
C PHE A 417 3.47 -10.03 25.28
N GLU A 418 4.07 -11.19 25.60
CA GLU A 418 3.34 -12.41 25.93
C GLU A 418 2.48 -12.24 27.19
N GLU A 419 2.99 -11.58 28.24
CA GLU A 419 2.21 -11.27 29.43
C GLU A 419 0.99 -10.40 29.11
N ARG A 420 1.17 -9.34 28.31
CA ARG A 420 0.08 -8.46 27.87
C ARG A 420 -0.96 -9.21 27.03
N ASP A 421 -0.54 -10.08 26.12
CA ASP A 421 -1.47 -10.88 25.31
C ASP A 421 -2.27 -11.86 26.16
N ASN A 422 -1.60 -12.53 27.12
CA ASN A 422 -2.25 -13.43 28.07
C ASN A 422 -3.28 -12.71 28.95
N LEU A 423 -2.99 -11.49 29.42
CA LEU A 423 -3.96 -10.68 30.19
C LEU A 423 -5.20 -10.34 29.34
N LYS A 424 -5.01 -9.90 28.09
CA LYS A 424 -6.13 -9.60 27.18
C LYS A 424 -7.02 -10.83 26.95
N ASN A 425 -6.41 -12.00 26.79
CA ASN A 425 -7.14 -13.23 26.57
C ASN A 425 -7.92 -13.68 27.84
N MET A 426 -7.44 -13.34 29.04
CA MET A 426 -8.14 -13.64 30.30
C MET A 426 -9.33 -12.72 30.55
N ASP A 427 -9.22 -11.43 30.26
CA ASP A 427 -10.34 -10.46 30.36
C ASP A 427 -11.48 -10.77 29.38
N MET A 428 -11.17 -11.37 28.22
CA MET A 428 -12.18 -11.81 27.23
C MET A 428 -12.98 -13.03 27.70
N ILE A 429 -12.40 -13.89 28.56
CA ILE A 429 -13.08 -15.07 29.12
C ILE A 429 -14.06 -14.65 30.23
N ASP A 430 -13.69 -13.66 31.05
CA ASP A 430 -14.56 -13.14 32.11
C ASP A 430 -15.69 -12.23 31.56
N GLY A 431 -15.54 -11.70 30.34
CA GLY A 431 -16.54 -10.88 29.65
C GLY A 431 -17.70 -11.66 29.00
N GLU A 432 -17.50 -12.92 28.59
CA GLU A 432 -18.55 -13.79 28.03
C GLU A 432 -19.10 -14.82 29.06
N GLY A 433 -18.57 -14.82 30.29
CA GLY A 433 -18.92 -15.78 31.35
C GLY A 433 -19.93 -15.32 32.40
N ALA A 434 -20.46 -14.09 32.32
CA ALA A 434 -21.31 -13.51 33.37
C ALA A 434 -22.84 -13.57 33.13
N GLU A 435 -23.32 -14.40 32.19
CA GLU A 435 -24.77 -14.57 31.94
C GLU A 435 -25.25 -16.03 31.89
N VAL A 436 -24.60 -16.98 32.55
CA VAL A 436 -25.28 -18.24 32.89
C VAL A 436 -24.74 -18.76 34.22
N LEU A 437 -25.41 -18.39 35.32
CA LEU A 437 -25.58 -19.18 36.55
C LEU A 437 -26.28 -18.28 37.59
N GLY A 438 -27.59 -18.13 37.43
CA GLY A 438 -28.40 -17.27 38.28
C GLY A 438 -29.86 -17.69 38.41
N GLU A 439 -30.16 -18.99 38.40
CA GLU A 439 -31.46 -19.50 38.87
C GLU A 439 -31.28 -20.78 39.67
N THR A 440 -31.09 -20.63 40.99
CA THR A 440 -31.73 -21.48 42.01
C THR A 440 -31.89 -20.68 43.30
N ASP A 441 -33.08 -20.11 43.44
CA ASP A 441 -33.94 -20.16 44.63
C ASP A 441 -33.33 -20.01 46.04
N SER A 442 -33.59 -18.87 46.67
CA SER A 442 -33.88 -18.80 48.12
C SER A 442 -34.75 -17.58 48.41
N GLY A 443 -36.05 -17.69 48.13
CA GLY A 443 -37.06 -16.78 48.67
C GLY A 443 -37.50 -17.20 50.07
N GLU A 444 -36.93 -16.60 51.12
CA GLU A 444 -37.54 -16.63 52.46
C GLU A 444 -38.62 -15.54 52.55
N GLN A 445 -39.88 -15.99 52.64
CA GLN A 445 -41.03 -15.16 52.97
C GLN A 445 -41.16 -15.04 54.50
N ASP A 446 -41.30 -13.80 54.97
CA ASP A 446 -41.78 -13.47 56.30
C ASP A 446 -43.32 -13.42 56.26
N HIS A 447 -44.00 -14.36 56.94
CA HIS A 447 -45.35 -14.13 57.45
C HIS A 447 -45.67 -14.97 58.70
N THR A 448 -46.08 -14.22 59.71
CA THR A 448 -46.73 -14.52 60.98
C THR A 448 -47.77 -15.65 61.03
N HIS A 449 -47.73 -16.38 62.16
CA HIS A 449 -48.82 -16.87 63.01
C HIS A 449 -50.00 -17.70 62.43
N ASP A 450 -50.07 -18.93 62.96
CA ASP A 450 -51.20 -19.57 63.67
C ASP A 450 -52.08 -20.63 62.96
N ASP A 451 -52.29 -21.68 63.76
CA ASP A 451 -53.40 -22.63 63.82
C ASP A 451 -53.75 -23.65 62.72
N SER A 452 -53.49 -24.91 63.10
CA SER A 452 -54.50 -25.97 63.26
C SER A 452 -55.12 -26.72 62.05
N ALA A 453 -54.91 -28.05 62.12
CA ALA A 453 -55.85 -29.14 61.82
C ALA A 453 -56.05 -29.65 60.36
N GLY A 454 -55.56 -30.87 60.13
CA GLY A 454 -56.42 -32.02 59.83
C GLY A 454 -56.60 -32.46 58.37
N GLY A 455 -56.40 -33.76 58.13
CA GLY A 455 -57.29 -34.54 57.26
C GLY A 455 -56.77 -34.93 55.87
N ASP A 456 -56.13 -36.10 55.83
CA ASP A 456 -56.49 -37.31 55.06
C ASP A 456 -56.89 -37.27 53.56
N ALA A 457 -56.45 -38.33 52.89
CA ALA A 457 -57.13 -39.08 51.82
C ALA A 457 -56.83 -38.82 50.30
N THR A 458 -56.02 -39.75 49.76
CA THR A 458 -56.32 -40.71 48.65
C THR A 458 -56.49 -40.33 47.17
N HIS A 459 -56.07 -41.31 46.35
CA HIS A 459 -56.41 -41.68 44.95
C HIS A 459 -55.58 -41.02 43.82
N ASP A 460 -54.80 -41.72 42.98
CA ASP A 460 -54.88 -43.00 42.23
C ASP A 460 -55.38 -42.86 40.78
N HIS A 461 -54.69 -43.60 39.89
CA HIS A 461 -54.91 -43.89 38.47
C HIS A 461 -54.60 -42.75 37.46
N GLY A 462 -53.92 -42.96 36.32
CA GLY A 462 -53.50 -44.19 35.63
C GLY A 462 -53.92 -44.13 34.15
N ALA A 463 -52.98 -44.46 33.25
CA ALA A 463 -53.20 -44.90 31.85
C ALA A 463 -53.69 -43.84 30.83
N HIS A 464 -53.47 -43.90 29.51
CA HIS A 464 -52.57 -44.57 28.57
C HIS A 464 -52.89 -43.97 27.17
N SER A 465 -51.99 -44.18 26.21
CA SER A 465 -52.21 -44.42 24.76
C SER A 465 -52.65 -43.30 23.80
N HIS A 466 -51.69 -42.98 22.91
CA HIS A 466 -51.69 -43.14 21.43
C HIS A 466 -52.79 -42.55 20.51
N SER A 467 -52.24 -41.79 19.54
CA SER A 467 -52.46 -41.77 18.07
C SER A 467 -53.80 -41.28 17.50
N HIS A 468 -53.71 -40.29 16.60
CA HIS A 468 -53.94 -40.51 15.17
C HIS A 468 -53.43 -39.32 14.32
N ASP A 469 -52.76 -39.71 13.22
CA ASP A 469 -52.53 -39.07 11.91
C ASP A 469 -51.99 -37.63 11.79
#